data_AF-A0A9D8N2K8-F1
#
_entry.id   AF-A0A9D8N2K8-F1
#
_cell.length_a   1.000
_cell.length_b   1.000
_cell.length_c   1.000
_cell.angle_alpha   90.00
_cell.angle_beta   90.00
_cell.angle_gamma   90.00
#
_symmetry.space_group_name_H-M   'P 1'
#
loop_
_entity.id
_entity.type
_entity.pdbx_description
1 polymer ?
#
loop_
_entity_poly.entity_id
_entity_poly.type
_entity_poly.pdbx_seq_one_letter_code
_entity_poly.pdbx_strand_id
1 'polypeptide(L)'
;MEDYIIREIDRIGEMLVQVAKRLGLFQDGGTAPDYTMADVKAEFEKGKLELDIDAVLAQNYPVLYLVEHENLSERSLEMFVDIVFHSDADESRKTALLNDAINYLDSKGYFSFRLHSFV
;
A
#
# COMPACT_ATOMS: atom_id res chain seq x y z
N MET A 1 17.82 23.48 8.57
CA MET A 1 18.27 22.89 7.29
C MET A 1 18.12 21.35 7.30
N GLU A 2 17.28 20.79 8.18
CA GLU A 2 16.93 19.35 8.20
C GLU A 2 15.58 19.08 7.52
N ASP A 3 14.70 20.09 7.38
CA ASP A 3 13.37 19.95 6.78
C ASP A 3 13.35 19.70 5.26
N TYR A 4 14.48 19.81 4.56
CA TYR A 4 14.54 19.56 3.12
C TYR A 4 14.74 18.08 2.81
N ILE A 5 15.45 17.34 3.69
CA ILE A 5 15.73 15.92 3.49
C ILE A 5 14.46 15.11 3.79
N ILE A 6 13.71 15.46 4.83
CA ILE A 6 12.49 14.72 5.23
C ILE A 6 11.36 14.90 4.21
N ARG A 7 11.25 16.06 3.55
CA ARG A 7 10.21 16.31 2.53
C ARG A 7 10.43 15.59 1.21
N GLU A 8 11.65 15.16 0.92
CA GLU A 8 11.95 14.40 -0.30
C GLU A 8 11.79 12.89 -0.10
N ILE A 9 11.83 12.43 1.17
CA ILE A 9 11.90 11.01 1.54
C ILE A 9 10.60 10.23 1.32
N ASP A 10 9.43 10.87 1.21
CA ASP A 10 8.18 10.12 0.97
C ASP A 10 7.27 10.79 -0.05
N ARG A 11 7.86 11.26 -1.15
CA ARG A 11 7.14 11.82 -2.29
C ARG A 11 6.08 10.85 -2.82
N ILE A 12 6.40 9.55 -2.88
CA ILE A 12 5.45 8.50 -3.28
C ILE A 12 4.30 8.43 -2.28
N GLY A 13 4.57 8.46 -0.98
CA GLY A 13 3.54 8.48 0.07
C GLY A 13 2.58 9.65 -0.02
N GLU A 14 3.08 10.86 -0.21
CA GLU A 14 2.23 12.04 -0.38
C GLU A 14 1.33 11.93 -1.61
N MET A 15 1.85 11.34 -2.69
CA MET A 15 1.09 11.11 -3.92
C MET A 15 0.06 9.98 -3.74
N LEU A 16 0.37 8.92 -2.99
CA LEU A 16 -0.59 7.88 -2.62
C LEU A 16 -1.73 8.44 -1.76
N VAL A 17 -1.44 9.35 -0.83
CA VAL A 17 -2.48 10.08 -0.07
C VAL A 17 -3.41 10.84 -1.02
N GLN A 18 -2.85 11.52 -2.02
CA GLN A 18 -3.65 12.26 -3.00
C GLN A 18 -4.51 11.33 -3.84
N VAL A 19 -3.98 10.18 -4.26
CA VAL A 19 -4.76 9.17 -4.98
C VAL A 19 -5.89 8.62 -4.10
N ALA A 20 -5.59 8.20 -2.87
CA ALA A 20 -6.59 7.67 -1.94
C ALA A 20 -7.71 8.69 -1.67
N LYS A 21 -7.38 9.98 -1.55
CA LYS A 21 -8.38 11.06 -1.45
C LYS A 21 -9.25 11.19 -2.70
N ARG A 22 -8.66 11.10 -3.89
CA ARG A 22 -9.38 11.17 -5.17
C ARG A 22 -10.28 9.95 -5.40
N LEU A 23 -9.83 8.79 -4.92
CA LEU A 23 -10.62 7.56 -4.85
C LEU A 23 -11.64 7.57 -3.70
N GLY A 24 -11.70 8.61 -2.87
CA GLY A 24 -12.71 8.75 -1.83
C GLY A 24 -12.54 7.81 -0.62
N LEU A 25 -11.37 7.19 -0.42
CA LEU A 25 -11.11 6.23 0.66
C LEU A 25 -11.29 6.79 2.08
N PHE A 26 -11.21 8.12 2.24
CA PHE A 26 -11.26 8.80 3.54
C PHE A 26 -12.48 9.70 3.73
N GLN A 27 -13.57 9.49 2.98
CA GLN A 27 -14.78 10.30 3.16
C GLN A 27 -15.52 9.91 4.44
N ASP A 28 -15.73 10.88 5.33
CA ASP A 28 -16.54 10.73 6.54
C ASP A 28 -17.98 10.37 6.15
N GLY A 29 -18.41 9.13 6.43
CA GLY A 29 -19.81 8.73 6.17
C GLY A 29 -20.03 7.29 5.73
N GLY A 30 -18.99 6.53 5.41
CA GLY A 30 -19.08 5.08 5.27
C GLY A 30 -19.13 4.56 3.84
N THR A 31 -18.56 3.36 3.70
CA THR A 31 -18.30 2.59 2.47
C THR A 31 -17.32 3.30 1.53
N ALA A 32 -16.10 2.76 1.44
CA ALA A 32 -15.20 3.11 0.36
C ALA A 32 -15.96 2.93 -0.98
N PRO A 33 -15.92 3.90 -1.89
CA PRO A 33 -16.62 3.78 -3.15
C PRO A 33 -16.05 2.60 -3.95
N ASP A 34 -16.90 1.86 -4.66
CA ASP A 34 -16.43 0.82 -5.58
C ASP A 34 -15.71 1.49 -6.75
N TYR A 35 -14.40 1.39 -6.78
CA TYR A 35 -13.57 1.85 -7.89
C TYR A 35 -12.84 0.67 -8.53
N THR A 36 -12.64 0.76 -9.83
CA THR A 36 -11.94 -0.27 -10.59
C THR A 36 -10.44 -0.06 -10.53
N MET A 37 -9.66 -1.10 -10.82
CA MET A 37 -8.21 -0.99 -11.03
C MET A 37 -7.87 -0.08 -12.21
N ALA A 38 -8.79 0.09 -13.17
CA ALA A 38 -8.62 1.09 -14.22
C ALA A 38 -8.68 2.51 -13.65
N ASP A 39 -9.59 2.78 -12.70
CA ASP A 39 -9.67 4.06 -11.99
C ASP A 39 -8.43 4.31 -11.14
N VAL A 40 -7.96 3.29 -10.42
CA VAL A 40 -6.71 3.38 -9.64
C VAL A 40 -5.54 3.76 -10.55
N LYS A 41 -5.36 3.06 -11.68
CA LYS A 41 -4.29 3.36 -12.65
C LYS A 41 -4.40 4.77 -13.20
N ALA A 42 -5.62 5.19 -13.58
CA ALA A 42 -5.85 6.55 -14.06
C ALA A 42 -5.48 7.61 -13.02
N GLU A 43 -5.76 7.37 -11.73
CA GLU A 43 -5.37 8.29 -10.66
C GLU A 43 -3.86 8.27 -10.37
N PHE A 44 -3.19 7.12 -10.51
CA PHE A 44 -1.73 7.01 -10.43
C PHE A 44 -1.07 7.79 -11.59
N GLU A 45 -1.57 7.64 -12.81
CA GLU A 45 -1.11 8.38 -13.99
C GLU A 45 -1.32 9.89 -13.83
N LYS A 46 -2.51 10.33 -13.39
CA LYS A 46 -2.79 11.75 -13.08
C LYS A 46 -1.87 12.28 -11.97
N GLY A 47 -1.57 11.44 -10.98
CA GLY A 47 -0.62 11.71 -9.92
C GLY A 47 0.82 11.81 -10.40
N LYS A 48 1.14 11.30 -11.60
CA LYS A 48 2.51 11.05 -12.09
C LYS A 48 3.28 10.12 -11.16
N LEU A 49 2.61 9.13 -10.57
CA LEU A 49 3.24 8.11 -9.75
C LEU A 49 4.00 7.17 -10.70
N GLU A 50 5.33 7.12 -10.58
CA GLU A 50 6.19 6.20 -11.34
C GLU A 50 6.16 4.79 -10.74
N LEU A 51 4.97 4.27 -10.44
CA LEU A 51 4.77 2.95 -9.84
C LEU A 51 3.80 2.15 -10.70
N ASP A 52 4.30 1.07 -11.33
CA ASP A 52 3.48 0.16 -12.12
C ASP A 52 2.80 -0.86 -11.21
N ILE A 53 1.50 -0.65 -10.97
CA ILE A 53 0.70 -1.51 -10.09
C ILE A 53 0.61 -2.94 -10.63
N ASP A 54 0.51 -3.13 -11.95
CA ASP A 54 0.42 -4.48 -12.50
C ASP A 54 1.74 -5.24 -12.31
N ALA A 55 2.88 -4.56 -12.50
CA ALA A 55 4.20 -5.13 -12.28
C ALA A 55 4.43 -5.50 -10.81
N VAL A 56 3.97 -4.65 -9.88
CA VAL A 56 4.04 -4.90 -8.43
C VAL A 56 3.15 -6.09 -8.05
N LEU A 57 1.90 -6.13 -8.49
CA LEU A 57 0.97 -7.22 -8.18
C LEU A 57 1.30 -8.54 -8.88
N ALA A 58 2.19 -8.53 -9.87
CA ALA A 58 2.75 -9.72 -10.50
C ALA A 58 3.94 -10.32 -9.72
N GLN A 59 4.49 -9.61 -8.72
CA GLN A 59 5.58 -10.13 -7.90
C GLN A 59 5.10 -11.24 -6.95
N ASN A 60 6.02 -12.14 -6.61
CA ASN A 60 5.77 -13.17 -5.58
C ASN A 60 5.63 -12.55 -4.17
N TYR A 61 6.36 -11.45 -3.92
CA TYR A 61 6.37 -10.70 -2.66
C TYR A 61 6.23 -9.19 -2.95
N PRO A 62 5.01 -8.70 -3.25
CA PRO A 62 4.78 -7.31 -3.63
C PRO A 62 5.17 -6.28 -2.57
N VAL A 63 4.94 -6.57 -1.29
CA VAL A 63 5.28 -5.69 -0.16
C VAL A 63 6.80 -5.59 0.00
N LEU A 64 7.49 -6.72 -0.04
CA LEU A 64 8.96 -6.73 0.01
C LEU A 64 9.54 -5.91 -1.15
N TYR A 65 8.99 -6.07 -2.35
CA TYR A 65 9.39 -5.29 -3.51
C TYR A 65 9.19 -3.78 -3.29
N LEU A 66 8.03 -3.36 -2.79
CA LEU A 66 7.73 -1.95 -2.53
C LEU A 66 8.67 -1.33 -1.48
N VAL A 67 9.07 -2.10 -0.46
CA VAL A 67 9.95 -1.60 0.60
C VAL A 67 11.42 -1.59 0.16
N GLU A 68 11.91 -2.66 -0.48
CA GLU A 68 13.33 -2.80 -0.80
C GLU A 68 13.73 -2.13 -2.12
N HIS A 69 12.85 -2.14 -3.12
CA HIS A 69 13.15 -1.58 -4.45
C HIS A 69 12.60 -0.17 -4.61
N GLU A 70 11.36 0.07 -4.20
CA GLU A 70 10.70 1.37 -4.36
C GLU A 70 10.88 2.28 -3.11
N ASN A 71 11.52 1.78 -2.04
CA ASN A 71 11.78 2.50 -0.78
C ASN A 71 10.53 3.14 -0.17
N LEU A 72 9.36 2.49 -0.28
CA LEU A 72 8.14 3.00 0.36
C LEU A 72 8.27 2.98 1.88
N SER A 73 7.79 4.06 2.51
CA SER A 73 7.60 4.11 3.97
C SER A 73 6.49 3.14 4.40
N GLU A 74 6.48 2.74 5.69
CA GLU A 74 5.44 1.87 6.25
C GLU A 74 4.03 2.48 6.04
N ARG A 75 3.89 3.80 6.22
CA ARG A 75 2.62 4.51 6.00
C ARG A 75 2.19 4.50 4.53
N SER A 76 3.14 4.64 3.62
CA SER A 76 2.88 4.59 2.17
C SER A 76 2.47 3.19 1.74
N LEU A 77 3.08 2.17 2.33
CA LEU A 77 2.73 0.78 2.12
C LEU A 77 1.30 0.48 2.58
N GLU A 78 0.92 0.88 3.79
CA GLU A 78 -0.46 0.74 4.30
C GLU A 78 -1.47 1.34 3.32
N MET A 79 -1.19 2.54 2.83
CA MET A 79 -2.07 3.24 1.88
C MET A 79 -2.16 2.54 0.53
N PHE A 80 -1.04 2.02 0.03
CA PHE A 80 -1.03 1.23 -1.19
C PHE A 80 -1.88 -0.04 -1.04
N VAL A 81 -1.73 -0.75 0.09
CA VAL A 81 -2.52 -1.94 0.40
C VAL A 81 -4.00 -1.60 0.47
N ASP A 82 -4.36 -0.51 1.14
CA ASP A 82 -5.76 -0.06 1.23
C ASP A 82 -6.35 0.26 -0.15
N ILE A 83 -5.60 0.93 -1.02
CA ILE A 83 -6.02 1.24 -2.40
C ILE A 83 -6.29 -0.04 -3.18
N VAL A 84 -5.37 -1.01 -3.13
CA VAL A 84 -5.55 -2.27 -3.87
C VAL A 84 -6.66 -3.13 -3.25
N PHE A 85 -6.83 -3.10 -1.93
CA PHE A 85 -7.81 -3.92 -1.24
C PHE A 85 -9.25 -3.48 -1.56
N HIS A 86 -9.48 -2.17 -1.67
CA HIS A 86 -10.80 -1.60 -1.99
C HIS A 86 -11.06 -1.44 -3.49
N SER A 87 -10.12 -1.79 -4.36
CA SER A 87 -10.36 -1.83 -5.81
C SER A 87 -11.06 -3.12 -6.25
N ASP A 88 -11.35 -3.28 -7.54
CA ASP A 88 -11.83 -4.54 -8.13
C ASP A 88 -10.71 -5.56 -8.46
N ALA A 89 -9.51 -5.41 -7.87
CA ALA A 89 -8.42 -6.35 -8.09
C ALA A 89 -8.83 -7.80 -7.75
N ASP A 90 -8.27 -8.77 -8.47
CA ASP A 90 -8.53 -10.19 -8.26
C ASP A 90 -8.28 -10.61 -6.79
N GLU A 91 -9.19 -11.40 -6.21
CA GLU A 91 -9.11 -11.82 -4.81
C GLU A 91 -7.81 -12.55 -4.48
N SER A 92 -7.26 -13.31 -5.45
CA SER A 92 -5.98 -14.02 -5.27
C SER A 92 -4.84 -13.02 -5.13
N ARG A 93 -4.85 -11.93 -5.92
CA ARG A 93 -3.85 -10.85 -5.83
C ARG A 93 -3.98 -10.07 -4.53
N LYS A 94 -5.20 -9.74 -4.11
CA LYS A 94 -5.45 -9.10 -2.80
C LYS A 94 -4.96 -9.96 -1.64
N THR A 95 -5.23 -11.25 -1.70
CA THR A 95 -4.80 -12.22 -0.69
C THR A 95 -3.28 -12.37 -0.65
N ALA A 96 -2.63 -12.43 -1.82
CA ALA A 96 -1.17 -12.46 -1.90
C ALA A 96 -0.54 -11.20 -1.29
N LEU A 97 -1.06 -10.02 -1.64
CA LEU A 97 -0.61 -8.75 -1.09
C LEU A 97 -0.81 -8.67 0.43
N LEU A 98 -1.97 -9.09 0.94
CA LEU A 98 -2.27 -9.10 2.36
C LEU A 98 -1.38 -10.07 3.13
N ASN A 99 -1.19 -11.29 2.62
CA ASN A 99 -0.30 -12.28 3.24
C ASN A 99 1.14 -11.78 3.29
N ASP A 100 1.61 -11.13 2.22
CA ASP A 100 2.95 -10.56 2.19
C ASP A 100 3.09 -9.38 3.17
N ALA A 101 2.05 -8.53 3.29
CA ALA A 101 2.00 -7.47 4.29
C ALA A 101 2.06 -8.02 5.73
N ILE A 102 1.31 -9.09 6.02
CA ILE A 102 1.33 -9.75 7.33
C ILE A 102 2.72 -10.33 7.61
N ASN A 103 3.32 -11.04 6.65
CA ASN A 103 4.66 -11.60 6.80
C ASN A 103 5.72 -10.52 7.02
N TYR A 104 5.62 -9.41 6.29
CA TYR A 104 6.50 -8.26 6.48
C TYR A 104 6.37 -7.69 7.90
N LEU A 105 5.14 -7.46 8.38
CA LEU A 105 4.90 -6.98 9.74
C LEU A 105 5.36 -7.95 10.83
N ASP A 106 5.19 -9.26 10.61
CA ASP A 106 5.70 -10.30 11.50
C ASP A 106 7.23 -10.28 11.57
N SER A 107 7.90 -10.13 10.42
CA SER A 107 9.37 -10.02 10.34
C SER A 107 9.94 -8.80 11.10
N LYS A 108 9.13 -7.74 11.23
CA LYS A 108 9.46 -6.54 12.02
C LYS A 108 9.11 -6.67 13.50
N GLY A 109 8.51 -7.79 13.91
CA GLY A 109 8.12 -8.06 15.29
C GLY A 109 6.82 -7.37 15.73
N TYR A 110 6.04 -6.82 14.79
CA TYR A 110 4.74 -6.22 15.12
C TYR A 110 3.68 -7.26 15.50
N PHE A 111 3.80 -8.50 14.99
CA PHE A 111 3.01 -9.65 15.42
C PHE A 111 3.79 -10.55 16.39
N SER A 112 4.31 -9.97 17.47
CA SER A 112 4.77 -10.74 18.64
C SER A 112 3.57 -11.39 19.36
N PHE A 113 2.99 -12.45 18.80
CA PHE A 113 2.29 -13.42 19.65
C PHE A 113 3.37 -14.20 20.39
N ARG A 114 3.65 -13.80 21.64
CA ARG A 114 4.30 -14.70 22.57
C ARG A 114 3.37 -15.91 22.75
N LEU A 115 3.64 -16.99 22.03
CA LEU A 115 3.28 -18.33 22.47
C LEU A 115 4.16 -18.65 23.69
N HIS A 116 3.87 -18.00 24.81
CA HIS A 116 4.24 -18.52 26.12
C HIS A 116 2.98 -19.10 26.75
N SER A 117 3.03 -20.43 26.88
CA SER A 117 2.28 -21.22 27.85
C SER A 117 0.80 -21.47 27.55
N PHE A 118 0.56 -22.53 26.78
CA PHE A 118 -0.35 -23.59 27.23
C PHE A 118 0.36 -24.93 27.05
N VAL A 119 1.20 -25.25 28.04
CA VAL A 119 1.45 -26.62 28.48
C VAL A 119 0.24 -27.03 29.32
#